data_AF-A0A8T3VK27-F1
#
_entry.id   AF-A0A8T3VK27-F1
#
_cell.length_a   1.000
_cell.length_b   1.000
_cell.length_c   1.000
_cell.angle_alpha   90.00
_cell.angle_beta   90.00
_cell.angle_gamma   90.00
#
_symmetry.space_group_name_H-M   'P 1'
#
loop_
_entity.id
_entity.type
_entity.pdbx_description
1 polymer ?
#
loop_
_entity_poly.entity_id
_entity_poly.type
_entity_poly.pdbx_seq_one_letter_code
_entity_poly.pdbx_strand_id
1 'polypeptide(L)'
;MSDNYDFKCRILEIRRNWRGADIEHINSAYVTIHEDNIELRKKGLVIKSELGTTNFYYNDISSMTYDKPGLFHTTSNININLYSGEKFVLQKVKVENYEQLHEKWEAFKKNPQKTNNVSSDSLLKYAELYKEDLITEEEFKAIKQKLIGNLSEDSIKFCKNCGLELSEDSKFCSGCGTKVD
;
A
#
# COMPACT_ATOMS: atom_id res chain seq x y z
N MET A 1 1.18 23.27 -14.63
CA MET A 1 1.76 21.92 -14.44
C MET A 1 2.48 21.95 -13.10
N SER A 2 1.77 21.63 -12.03
CA SER A 2 2.35 21.53 -10.68
C SER A 2 2.98 20.15 -10.56
N ASP A 3 4.26 20.05 -10.87
CA ASP A 3 5.04 18.81 -10.68
C ASP A 3 5.40 18.66 -9.19
N ASN A 4 4.40 18.40 -8.35
CA ASN A 4 4.59 18.10 -6.93
C ASN A 4 4.97 16.61 -6.79
N TYR A 5 6.24 16.30 -7.06
CA TYR A 5 6.85 15.00 -6.75
C TYR A 5 7.85 15.19 -5.62
N ASP A 6 7.91 14.24 -4.69
CA ASP A 6 8.85 14.34 -3.56
C ASP A 6 10.26 13.98 -4.01
N PHE A 7 10.40 12.90 -4.80
CA PHE A 7 11.69 12.56 -5.42
C PHE A 7 11.60 11.60 -6.60
N LYS A 8 12.69 11.52 -7.36
CA LYS A 8 12.88 10.58 -8.47
C LYS A 8 13.81 9.43 -8.07
N CYS A 9 13.48 8.21 -8.44
CA CYS A 9 14.34 7.04 -8.19
C CYS A 9 14.24 5.98 -9.31
N ARG A 10 15.02 4.91 -9.17
CA ARG A 10 14.82 3.66 -9.92
C ARG A 10 14.07 2.68 -9.04
N ILE A 11 13.27 1.80 -9.63
CA ILE A 11 12.46 0.84 -8.87
C ILE A 11 12.76 -0.56 -9.37
N LEU A 12 12.89 -1.48 -8.42
CA LEU A 12 12.82 -2.91 -8.67
C LEU A 12 11.57 -3.44 -7.98
N GLU A 13 10.62 -3.95 -8.76
CA GLU A 13 9.41 -4.59 -8.24
C GLU A 13 9.57 -6.10 -8.33
N ILE A 14 9.22 -6.78 -7.24
CA ILE A 14 9.25 -8.24 -7.15
C ILE A 14 7.86 -8.69 -6.72
N ARG A 15 7.12 -9.31 -7.62
CA ARG A 15 5.78 -9.85 -7.36
C ARG A 15 5.82 -11.36 -7.37
N ARG A 16 5.23 -11.99 -6.35
CA ARG A 16 5.12 -13.46 -6.31
C ARG A 16 3.89 -13.92 -7.08
N ASN A 17 4.09 -14.92 -7.92
CA ASN A 17 3.02 -15.62 -8.63
C ASN A 17 3.21 -17.13 -8.45
N TRP A 18 2.29 -17.91 -9.02
CA TRP A 18 2.34 -19.37 -8.93
C TRP A 18 3.52 -20.01 -9.68
N ARG A 19 4.15 -19.29 -10.62
CA ARG A 19 5.31 -19.75 -11.41
C ARG A 19 6.66 -19.33 -10.81
N GLY A 20 6.67 -18.46 -9.80
CA GLY A 20 7.89 -17.89 -9.23
C GLY A 20 7.74 -16.41 -8.88
N ALA A 21 8.83 -15.66 -9.05
CA ALA A 21 8.85 -14.22 -8.83
C ALA A 21 8.98 -13.48 -10.15
N ASP A 22 8.03 -12.61 -10.46
CA ASP A 22 8.12 -11.65 -11.55
C ASP A 22 8.94 -10.45 -11.06
N ILE A 23 10.01 -10.14 -11.77
CA ILE A 23 10.95 -9.07 -11.40
C ILE A 23 10.90 -8.01 -12.48
N GLU A 24 10.44 -6.80 -12.14
CA GLU A 24 10.36 -5.66 -13.05
C GLU A 24 11.39 -4.59 -12.65
N HIS A 25 12.23 -4.18 -13.61
CA HIS A 25 13.19 -3.10 -13.42
C HIS A 25 12.72 -1.82 -14.12
N ILE A 26 12.47 -0.78 -13.34
CA ILE A 26 12.01 0.53 -13.82
C ILE A 26 13.12 1.56 -13.63
N ASN A 27 13.66 2.04 -14.75
CA ASN A 27 14.81 2.95 -14.76
C ASN A 27 14.48 4.39 -14.36
N SER A 28 13.21 4.76 -14.34
CA SER A 28 12.77 6.11 -13.97
C SER A 28 11.37 6.06 -13.39
N ALA A 29 11.25 6.35 -12.09
CA ALA A 29 9.98 6.54 -11.43
C ALA A 29 10.00 7.81 -10.58
N TYR A 30 8.85 8.44 -10.45
CA TYR A 30 8.61 9.55 -9.54
C TYR A 30 7.81 9.03 -8.36
N VAL A 31 8.24 9.38 -7.15
CA VAL A 31 7.62 8.99 -5.90
C VAL A 31 6.90 10.19 -5.31
N THR A 32 5.66 9.98 -4.93
CA THR A 32 4.87 10.93 -4.16
C THR A 32 4.41 10.25 -2.88
N ILE A 33 4.66 10.90 -1.75
CA ILE A 33 4.40 10.46 -0.39
C ILE A 33 3.14 11.20 0.06
N HIS A 34 2.05 10.46 0.19
CA HIS A 34 0.78 10.99 0.67
C HIS A 34 0.63 10.73 2.18
N GLU A 35 -0.55 11.02 2.74
CA GLU A 35 -0.82 10.81 4.17
C GLU A 35 -1.05 9.34 4.53
N ASP A 36 -1.61 8.55 3.61
CA ASP A 36 -2.03 7.17 3.84
C ASP A 36 -1.39 6.15 2.86
N ASN A 37 -0.74 6.63 1.79
CA ASN A 37 -0.14 5.78 0.77
C ASN A 37 1.11 6.39 0.12
N ILE A 38 1.79 5.56 -0.67
CA ILE A 38 2.88 5.98 -1.54
C ILE A 38 2.48 5.70 -2.99
N GLU A 39 2.63 6.71 -3.83
CA GLU A 39 2.39 6.63 -5.26
C GLU A 39 3.71 6.57 -6.03
N LEU A 40 3.82 5.57 -6.91
CA LEU A 40 4.95 5.37 -7.82
C LEU A 40 4.50 5.57 -9.26
N ARG A 41 4.90 6.68 -9.87
CA ARG A 41 4.65 6.95 -11.30
C ARG A 41 5.81 6.47 -12.15
N LYS A 42 5.59 5.40 -12.92
CA LYS A 42 6.61 4.74 -13.76
C LYS A 42 6.71 5.44 -15.12
N LYS A 43 7.92 5.83 -15.52
CA LYS A 43 8.20 6.34 -16.87
C LYS A 43 9.04 5.34 -17.66
N GLY A 44 8.69 5.18 -18.92
CA GLY A 44 9.44 4.36 -19.86
C GLY A 44 10.71 5.04 -20.34
N LEU A 45 11.53 4.27 -21.06
CA LEU A 45 12.80 4.72 -21.64
C LEU A 45 12.60 5.71 -22.80
N VAL A 46 11.42 5.69 -23.43
CA VAL A 46 11.04 6.66 -24.45
C VAL A 46 10.42 7.87 -23.74
N ILE A 47 10.89 9.08 -24.05
CA ILE A 47 10.64 10.36 -23.35
C ILE A 47 9.14 10.72 -23.14
N LYS A 48 8.19 9.91 -23.66
CA LYS A 48 6.74 10.09 -23.48
C LYS A 48 5.94 8.82 -23.13
N SER A 49 6.55 7.66 -22.89
CA SER A 49 5.76 6.48 -22.49
C SER A 49 5.54 6.46 -20.97
N GLU A 50 4.29 6.47 -20.53
CA GLU A 50 3.91 6.18 -19.14
C GLU A 50 3.72 4.67 -19.01
N LEU A 51 4.49 4.03 -18.12
CA LEU A 51 4.39 2.59 -17.88
C LEU A 51 3.31 2.24 -16.84
N GLY A 52 2.59 3.26 -16.36
CA GLY A 52 1.55 3.15 -15.34
C GLY A 52 1.96 3.74 -14.00
N THR A 53 1.00 3.75 -13.09
CA THR A 53 1.15 4.18 -11.70
C THR A 53 0.91 2.99 -10.79
N THR A 54 1.67 2.88 -9.71
CA THR A 54 1.46 1.86 -8.68
C THR A 54 1.33 2.55 -7.34
N ASN A 55 0.22 2.28 -6.65
CA ASN A 55 -0.06 2.80 -5.32
C ASN A 55 -0.02 1.64 -4.33
N PHE A 56 0.61 1.84 -3.19
CA PHE A 56 0.49 0.93 -2.06
C PHE A 56 0.29 1.71 -0.77
N TYR A 57 -0.61 1.21 0.08
CA TYR A 57 -1.01 1.89 1.30
C TYR A 57 -0.06 1.57 2.44
N TYR A 58 0.08 2.50 3.39
CA TYR A 58 0.90 2.30 4.58
C TYR A 58 0.45 1.10 5.41
N ASN A 59 -0.85 0.80 5.40
CA ASN A 59 -1.42 -0.37 6.06
C ASN A 59 -0.92 -1.70 5.49
N ASP A 60 -0.55 -1.73 4.22
CA ASP A 60 -0.11 -2.96 3.54
C ASP A 60 1.39 -3.21 3.72
N ILE A 61 2.14 -2.25 4.29
CA ILE A 61 3.59 -2.36 4.49
C ILE A 61 3.89 -3.18 5.73
N SER A 62 4.51 -4.35 5.52
CA SER A 62 5.02 -5.21 6.59
C SER A 62 6.33 -4.69 7.18
N SER A 63 7.22 -4.14 6.36
CA SER A 63 8.51 -3.62 6.79
C SER A 63 9.10 -2.66 5.76
N MET A 64 9.90 -1.70 6.25
CA MET A 64 10.61 -0.73 5.43
C MET A 64 12.01 -0.50 5.99
N THR A 65 13.04 -0.69 5.17
CA THR A 65 14.45 -0.54 5.59
C THR A 65 15.24 0.33 4.63
N TYR A 66 16.30 0.96 5.14
CA TYR A 66 17.24 1.78 4.36
C TYR A 66 18.63 1.18 4.40
N ASP A 67 19.06 0.61 3.29
CA ASP A 67 20.38 -0.03 3.18
C ASP A 67 21.43 1.05 2.92
N LYS A 68 22.01 1.61 3.99
CA LYS A 68 23.11 2.58 3.86
C LYS A 68 24.27 1.93 3.09
N PRO A 69 24.72 2.50 1.97
CA PRO A 69 25.95 2.09 1.36
C PRO A 69 27.10 2.40 2.31
N GLY A 70 28.22 1.70 2.11
CA GLY A 70 29.46 2.00 2.82
C GLY A 70 29.90 3.47 2.69
N LEU A 71 30.97 3.80 3.40
CA LEU A 71 31.51 5.13 3.73
C LEU A 71 31.50 6.25 2.64
N PHE A 72 31.27 5.94 1.37
CA PHE A 72 31.53 6.81 0.21
C PHE A 72 30.32 7.10 -0.70
N HIS A 73 29.09 6.74 -0.32
CA HIS A 73 27.92 7.01 -1.17
C HIS A 73 26.80 7.70 -0.39
N THR A 74 26.19 8.74 -1.01
CA THR A 74 25.10 9.54 -0.42
C THR A 74 23.70 9.00 -0.74
N THR A 75 23.61 7.93 -1.52
CA THR A 75 22.36 7.36 -2.00
C THR A 75 22.30 5.86 -1.74
N SER A 76 21.18 5.40 -1.21
CA SER A 76 20.95 4.03 -0.73
C SER A 76 19.76 3.38 -1.44
N ASN A 77 19.43 2.15 -1.03
CA ASN A 77 18.17 1.53 -1.42
C ASN A 77 17.17 1.59 -0.26
N ILE A 78 15.92 1.95 -0.54
CA ILE A 78 14.79 1.71 0.37
C ILE A 78 14.18 0.37 -0.03
N ASN A 79 14.12 -0.58 0.89
CA ASN A 79 13.39 -1.82 0.71
C ASN A 79 12.03 -1.70 1.39
N ILE A 80 10.95 -1.94 0.66
CA ILE A 80 9.58 -1.93 1.15
C ILE A 80 9.02 -3.33 0.89
N ASN A 81 8.60 -4.02 1.94
CA ASN A 81 7.97 -5.34 1.83
C ASN A 81 6.50 -5.23 2.24
N LEU A 82 5.60 -5.75 1.42
CA LEU A 82 4.16 -5.76 1.71
C LEU A 82 3.73 -7.07 2.34
N TYR A 83 2.61 -7.07 3.07
CA TYR A 83 2.00 -8.29 3.61
C TYR A 83 1.53 -9.26 2.52
N SER A 84 1.24 -8.77 1.31
CA SER A 84 0.96 -9.59 0.12
C SER A 84 2.15 -10.45 -0.32
N GLY A 85 3.36 -10.17 0.19
CA GLY A 85 4.61 -10.80 -0.23
C GLY A 85 5.28 -10.11 -1.42
N GLU A 86 4.72 -9.01 -1.91
CA GLU A 86 5.35 -8.13 -2.89
C GLU A 86 6.47 -7.31 -2.24
N LYS A 87 7.51 -7.03 -3.03
CA LYS A 87 8.66 -6.23 -2.60
C LYS A 87 8.96 -5.14 -3.61
N PHE A 88 9.14 -3.92 -3.10
CA PHE A 88 9.55 -2.75 -3.87
C PHE A 88 10.91 -2.28 -3.36
N VAL A 89 11.89 -2.14 -4.25
CA VAL A 89 13.20 -1.58 -3.90
C VAL A 89 13.38 -0.27 -4.65
N LEU A 90 13.32 0.84 -3.92
CA LEU A 90 13.61 2.18 -4.44
C LEU A 90 15.12 2.38 -4.39
N GLN A 91 15.77 2.40 -5.54
CA GLN A 91 17.23 2.45 -5.64
C GLN A 91 17.73 3.88 -5.81
N LYS A 92 18.94 4.14 -5.27
CA LYS A 92 19.63 5.43 -5.33
C LYS A 92 18.84 6.58 -4.69
N VAL A 93 18.19 6.29 -3.57
CA VAL A 93 17.41 7.28 -2.81
C VAL A 93 18.30 7.93 -1.75
N LYS A 94 18.27 9.27 -1.68
CA LYS A 94 18.99 10.02 -0.65
C LYS A 94 18.38 9.80 0.73
N VAL A 95 19.16 10.06 1.78
CA VAL A 95 18.72 9.80 3.16
C VAL A 95 17.54 10.69 3.55
N GLU A 96 17.53 11.94 3.10
CA GLU A 96 16.49 12.91 3.45
C GLU A 96 15.11 12.48 2.90
N ASN A 97 15.10 11.81 1.75
CA ASN A 97 13.88 11.29 1.14
C ASN A 97 13.37 10.04 1.88
N TYR A 98 14.29 9.20 2.37
CA TYR A 98 13.92 8.07 3.21
C TYR A 98 13.36 8.54 4.56
N GLU A 99 13.99 9.52 5.19
CA GLU A 99 13.54 10.08 6.47
C GLU A 99 12.12 10.64 6.37
N GLN A 100 11.82 11.42 5.32
CA GLN A 100 10.46 11.93 5.07
C GLN A 100 9.43 10.80 4.91
N LEU A 101 9.76 9.79 4.11
CA LEU A 101 8.86 8.67 3.83
C LEU A 101 8.66 7.80 5.09
N HIS A 102 9.73 7.55 5.84
CA HIS A 102 9.71 6.78 7.07
C HIS A 102 8.93 7.50 8.17
N GLU A 103 9.12 8.81 8.34
CA GLU A 103 8.37 9.62 9.31
C GLU A 103 6.86 9.55 9.06
N LYS A 104 6.43 9.67 7.79
CA LYS A 104 5.01 9.53 7.41
C LYS A 104 4.45 8.16 7.73
N TRP A 105 5.19 7.09 7.41
CA TRP A 105 4.78 5.73 7.73
C TRP A 105 4.72 5.47 9.24
N GLU A 106 5.69 5.97 10.02
CA GLU A 106 5.68 5.89 11.49
C GLU A 106 4.52 6.71 12.10
N ALA A 107 4.23 7.89 11.57
CA ALA A 107 3.10 8.70 11.98
C ALA A 107 1.77 7.96 11.73
N PHE A 108 1.62 7.33 10.56
CA PHE A 108 0.48 6.46 10.25
C PHE A 108 0.34 5.32 11.26
N LYS A 109 1.43 4.63 11.62
CA LYS A 109 1.36 3.55 12.63
C LYS A 109 0.91 4.02 14.01
N LYS A 110 1.25 5.25 14.41
CA LYS A 110 0.87 5.83 15.71
C LYS A 110 -0.60 6.23 15.76
N ASN A 111 -1.14 6.70 14.64
CA ASN A 111 -2.54 7.06 14.51
C ASN A 111 -3.03 6.55 13.15
N PRO A 112 -3.40 5.27 13.05
CA PRO A 112 -3.97 4.75 11.82
C PRO A 112 -5.31 5.45 11.63
N GLN A 113 -5.32 6.52 10.83
CA GLN A 113 -6.58 7.11 10.40
C GLN A 113 -7.36 6.01 9.69
N LYS A 114 -8.59 5.78 10.13
CA LYS A 114 -9.53 4.84 9.50
C LYS A 114 -9.82 5.30 8.08
N THR A 115 -8.95 5.00 7.14
CA THR A 115 -9.33 4.96 5.73
C THR A 115 -10.11 3.66 5.56
N ASN A 116 -11.43 3.78 5.37
CA ASN A 116 -12.30 2.64 5.05
C ASN A 116 -11.91 2.07 3.69
N ASN A 117 -10.79 1.34 3.62
CA ASN A 117 -10.31 0.68 2.42
C ASN A 117 -10.97 -0.69 2.28
N VAL A 118 -12.29 -0.67 2.10
CA VAL A 118 -12.93 -1.72 1.29
C VAL A 118 -12.50 -1.41 -0.13
N SER A 119 -11.67 -2.28 -0.74
CA SER A 119 -11.22 -2.28 -2.14
C SER A 119 -11.97 -1.24 -3.00
N SER A 120 -11.42 -0.01 -3.07
CA SER A 120 -12.13 1.14 -3.64
C SER A 120 -12.52 0.89 -5.10
N ASP A 121 -11.70 0.14 -5.84
CA ASP A 121 -11.94 -0.19 -7.24
C ASP A 121 -13.16 -1.09 -7.44
N SER A 122 -13.44 -2.01 -6.50
CA SER A 122 -14.60 -2.90 -6.61
C SER A 122 -15.89 -2.13 -6.34
N LEU A 123 -15.93 -1.30 -5.30
CA LEU A 123 -17.11 -0.50 -4.97
C LEU A 123 -17.38 0.61 -6.00
N LEU A 124 -16.34 1.26 -6.53
CA LEU A 124 -16.50 2.27 -7.59
C LEU A 124 -17.11 1.64 -8.85
N LYS A 125 -16.63 0.46 -9.25
CA LYS A 125 -17.15 -0.24 -10.44
C LYS A 125 -18.66 -0.50 -10.35
N TYR A 126 -19.16 -0.92 -9.19
CA TYR A 126 -20.60 -1.13 -9.01
C TYR A 126 -21.38 0.19 -8.89
N ALA A 127 -20.78 1.23 -8.32
CA ALA A 127 -21.40 2.56 -8.26
C ALA A 127 -21.54 3.21 -9.65
N GLU A 128 -20.60 2.95 -10.57
CA GLU A 128 -20.67 3.37 -11.96
C GLU A 128 -21.77 2.64 -12.73
N LEU A 129 -21.84 1.31 -12.60
CA LEU A 129 -22.90 0.50 -13.23
C LEU A 129 -24.32 0.92 -12.81
N TYR A 130 -24.50 1.30 -11.53
CA TYR A 130 -25.78 1.83 -11.04
C TYR A 130 -26.10 3.21 -11.64
N LYS A 131 -25.10 4.09 -11.81
CA LYS A 131 -25.30 5.41 -12.46
C LYS A 131 -25.65 5.30 -13.95
N GLU A 132 -25.22 4.23 -14.61
CA GLU A 132 -25.54 3.95 -16.01
C GLU A 132 -26.85 3.16 -16.19
N ASP A 133 -27.65 2.96 -15.12
CA ASP A 133 -28.88 2.16 -15.10
C ASP A 133 -28.69 0.71 -15.63
N LEU A 134 -27.47 0.16 -15.53
CA LEU A 134 -27.15 -1.20 -15.97
C LEU A 134 -27.48 -2.27 -14.92
N ILE A 135 -27.70 -1.87 -13.67
CA ILE A 135 -28.06 -2.74 -12.54
C ILE A 135 -29.12 -2.06 -11.69
N THR A 136 -29.97 -2.85 -11.03
CA THR A 136 -31.03 -2.30 -10.18
C THR A 136 -30.53 -1.93 -8.77
N GLU A 137 -31.34 -1.16 -8.03
CA GLU A 137 -31.03 -0.80 -6.65
C GLU A 137 -30.94 -2.05 -5.74
N GLU A 138 -31.76 -3.08 -6.00
CA GLU A 138 -31.69 -4.34 -5.26
C GLU A 138 -30.40 -5.11 -5.56
N GLU A 139 -29.98 -5.17 -6.83
CA GLU A 139 -28.73 -5.81 -7.24
C GLU A 139 -27.51 -5.08 -6.64
N PHE A 140 -27.52 -3.75 -6.66
CA PHE A 140 -26.48 -2.94 -6.03
C PHE A 140 -26.40 -3.17 -4.52
N LYS A 141 -27.54 -3.21 -3.82
CA LYS A 141 -27.60 -3.53 -2.37
C LYS A 141 -27.08 -4.93 -2.07
N ALA A 142 -27.46 -5.93 -2.88
CA ALA A 142 -27.01 -7.31 -2.70
C ALA A 142 -25.50 -7.45 -2.92
N ILE A 143 -24.94 -6.80 -3.95
CA ILE A 143 -23.50 -6.80 -4.21
C ILE A 143 -22.76 -6.08 -3.09
N LYS A 144 -23.24 -4.91 -2.66
CA LYS A 144 -22.68 -4.17 -1.53
C LYS A 144 -22.68 -5.02 -0.26
N GLN A 145 -23.78 -5.71 0.04
CA GLN A 145 -23.91 -6.59 1.19
C GLN A 145 -23.00 -7.83 1.07
N LYS A 146 -22.78 -8.35 -0.14
CA LYS A 146 -21.89 -9.48 -0.39
C LYS A 146 -20.41 -9.10 -0.29
N LEU A 147 -20.05 -7.88 -0.68
CA LEU A 147 -18.69 -7.32 -0.57
C LEU A 147 -18.34 -6.88 0.85
N ILE A 148 -19.32 -6.35 1.59
CA ILE A 148 -19.18 -5.84 2.96
C ILE A 148 -19.66 -6.90 3.98
N GLY A 149 -19.92 -8.13 3.52
CA GLY A 149 -20.61 -9.18 4.25
C GLY A 149 -19.82 -9.81 5.39
N ASN A 150 -19.66 -9.05 6.48
CA ASN A 150 -19.77 -9.44 7.89
C ASN A 150 -19.50 -8.21 8.78
N LEU A 151 -20.42 -7.25 8.75
CA LEU A 151 -20.54 -6.23 9.80
C LEU A 151 -21.83 -6.53 10.57
N SER A 152 -21.77 -7.50 11.47
CA SER A 152 -22.47 -7.35 12.74
C SER A 152 -21.73 -6.24 13.49
N GLU A 153 -22.42 -5.15 13.81
CA GLU A 153 -21.87 -4.00 14.54
C GLU A 153 -21.38 -4.36 15.96
N ASP A 154 -21.52 -5.62 16.38
CA ASP A 154 -21.01 -6.12 17.65
C ASP A 154 -19.81 -7.07 17.44
N SER A 155 -18.63 -6.55 17.79
CA SER A 155 -17.43 -7.28 18.21
C SER A 155 -16.31 -7.65 17.21
N ILE A 156 -16.08 -6.85 16.16
CA ILE A 156 -14.76 -6.87 15.50
C ILE A 156 -13.71 -6.33 16.49
N LYS A 157 -12.89 -7.22 17.05
CA LYS A 157 -11.80 -6.86 17.96
C LYS A 157 -10.56 -6.57 17.14
N PHE A 158 -9.86 -5.49 17.45
CA PHE A 158 -8.57 -5.18 16.85
C PHE A 158 -7.47 -5.30 17.88
N CYS A 159 -6.28 -5.70 17.44
CA CYS A 159 -5.12 -5.77 18.31
C CYS A 159 -4.77 -4.36 18.80
N LYS A 160 -4.79 -4.13 20.12
CA LYS A 160 -4.39 -2.86 20.74
C LYS A 160 -2.95 -2.45 20.44
N ASN A 161 -2.10 -3.39 20.01
CA ASN A 161 -0.69 -3.14 19.75
C ASN A 161 -0.36 -2.94 18.26
N CYS A 162 -1.01 -3.67 17.34
CA CYS A 162 -0.68 -3.59 15.91
C CYS A 162 -1.86 -3.28 14.99
N GLY A 163 -3.08 -3.16 15.52
CA GLY A 163 -4.27 -2.84 14.74
C GLY A 163 -4.79 -3.98 13.86
N LEU A 164 -4.14 -5.15 13.85
CA LEU A 164 -4.63 -6.30 13.10
C LEU A 164 -6.01 -6.72 13.61
N GLU A 165 -6.92 -7.01 12.67
CA GLU A 165 -8.21 -7.62 12.97
C GLU A 165 -8.00 -8.98 13.67
N LEU A 166 -8.62 -9.12 14.84
CA LEU A 166 -8.60 -10.32 15.64
C LEU A 166 -9.91 -11.04 15.42
N SER A 167 -9.83 -12.35 15.16
CA SER A 167 -11.03 -13.19 15.23
C SER A 167 -11.59 -13.19 16.65
N GLU A 168 -12.90 -13.41 16.79
CA GLU A 168 -13.60 -13.35 18.07
C GLU A 168 -12.99 -14.26 19.15
N ASP A 169 -12.37 -15.39 18.73
CA ASP A 169 -11.73 -16.41 19.57
C ASP A 169 -10.20 -16.26 19.73
N SER A 170 -9.59 -15.22 19.17
CA SER A 170 -8.13 -15.04 19.20
C SER A 170 -7.63 -14.67 20.61
N LYS A 171 -6.90 -15.59 21.26
CA LYS A 171 -6.19 -15.33 22.55
C LYS A 171 -4.90 -14.51 22.37
N PHE A 172 -4.33 -14.53 21.17
CA PHE A 172 -3.11 -13.82 20.81
C PHE A 172 -3.25 -13.27 19.40
N CYS A 173 -2.66 -12.11 19.15
CA CYS A 173 -2.63 -11.51 17.83
C CYS A 173 -1.73 -12.31 16.89
N SER A 174 -2.29 -12.77 15.77
CA SER A 174 -1.54 -13.49 14.73
C SER A 174 -0.46 -12.63 14.04
N GLY A 175 -0.64 -11.30 14.02
CA GLY A 175 0.32 -10.37 13.42
C GLY A 175 1.54 -10.06 14.29
N CYS A 176 1.36 -9.78 15.58
CA CYS A 176 2.44 -9.31 16.46
C CYS A 176 2.67 -10.15 17.73
N GLY A 177 1.90 -11.22 17.94
CA GLY A 177 2.03 -12.11 19.10
C GLY A 177 1.54 -11.52 20.43
N THR A 178 1.00 -10.30 20.43
CA THR A 178 0.49 -9.66 21.65
C THR A 178 -0.75 -10.38 22.16
N LYS A 179 -0.78 -10.69 23.45
CA LYS A 179 -1.93 -11.31 24.12
C LYS A 179 -3.14 -10.39 24.04
N VAL A 180 -4.28 -10.97 23.68
CA VAL A 180 -5.56 -10.27 23.59
C VAL A 180 -6.22 -10.37 24.96
N ASP A 181 -6.29 -9.25 25.68
CA ASP A 181 -7.04 -9.08 26.94
C ASP A 181 -8.30 -8.25 26.72
#